data_AF-A0A820INL9-F1
#
_entry.id   AF-A0A820INL9-F1
#
_cell.length_a   1.000
_cell.length_b   1.000
_cell.length_c   1.000
_cell.angle_alpha   90.00
_cell.angle_beta   90.00
_cell.angle_gamma   90.00
#
_symmetry.space_group_name_H-M   'P 1'
#
loop_
_entity.id
_entity.type
_entity.pdbx_description
1 polymer ?
#
loop_
_entity_poly.entity_id
_entity_poly.type
_entity_poly.pdbx_seq_one_letter_code
_entity_poly.pdbx_strand_id
1 'polypeptide(L)' 'SDLTSMRPKPPPPLPTSADFDIPDFYQQTLNCTQFICTDKIIKKKRMILFATDKQLEVLFSSEWIFLDGTFDKCPK' A
#
# COMPACT_ATOMS: atom_id res chain seq x y z
N SER A 1 12.60 4.86 42.03
CA SER A 1 11.82 4.24 40.94
C SER A 1 11.75 5.25 39.82
N ASP A 2 12.77 5.22 38.94
CA ASP A 2 12.88 6.19 37.86
C ASP A 2 12.08 5.74 36.65
N LEU A 3 10.85 6.27 36.54
CA LEU A 3 10.09 6.25 35.30
C LEU A 3 10.67 7.31 34.37
N THR A 4 11.70 6.97 33.61
CA THR A 4 12.14 7.79 32.49
C THR A 4 11.00 7.84 31.47
N SER A 5 10.30 8.97 31.44
CA SER A 5 9.32 9.33 30.41
C SER A 5 9.98 9.18 29.03
N MET A 6 9.70 8.05 28.36
CA MET A 6 10.03 7.89 26.95
C MET A 6 9.06 8.77 26.17
N ARG A 7 9.47 10.00 25.88
CA ARG A 7 8.75 10.84 24.91
C ARG A 7 8.71 10.06 23.59
N PRO A 8 7.53 9.81 23.01
CA PRO A 8 7.45 9.24 21.68
C PRO A 8 8.26 10.12 20.73
N LYS A 9 9.15 9.49 19.95
CA LYS A 9 9.80 10.22 18.85
C LYS A 9 8.69 10.73 17.92
N PRO A 10 8.79 11.98 17.44
CA PRO A 10 7.83 12.48 16.46
C PRO A 10 7.83 11.54 15.24
N PRO A 11 6.65 11.28 14.65
CA PRO A 11 6.58 10.46 13.46
C PRO A 11 7.45 11.09 12.36
N PRO A 12 8.07 10.27 11.50
CA PRO A 12 8.81 10.80 10.36
C PRO A 12 7.87 11.68 9.51
N PRO A 13 8.38 12.76 8.91
CA PRO A 13 7.58 13.59 8.04
C PRO A 13 7.01 12.74 6.91
N LEU A 14 5.74 12.96 6.59
CA LEU A 14 5.12 12.29 5.46
C LEU A 14 5.90 12.65 4.19
N PRO A 15 6.19 11.68 3.30
CA PRO A 15 6.83 11.96 2.04
C PRO A 15 5.99 12.97 1.26
N THR A 16 6.64 14.05 0.81
CA THR A 16 6.01 15.14 0.04
C THR A 16 5.92 14.83 -1.44
N SER A 17 6.61 13.78 -1.90
CA SER A 17 6.59 13.32 -3.28
C SER A 17 6.11 11.87 -3.37
N ALA A 18 5.26 11.58 -4.35
CA ALA A 18 4.88 10.23 -4.75
C ALA A 18 5.91 9.58 -5.70
N ASP A 19 6.95 10.34 -6.07
CA ASP A 19 8.04 9.91 -6.96
C ASP A 19 9.11 9.19 -6.13
N PHE A 20 8.85 7.91 -5.85
CA PHE A 20 9.82 7.01 -5.24
C PHE A 20 9.68 5.63 -5.86
N ASP A 21 10.79 4.93 -6.07
CA ASP A 21 10.73 3.53 -6.49
C ASP A 21 10.35 2.66 -5.29
N ILE A 22 9.47 1.67 -5.50
CA ILE A 22 9.12 0.69 -4.46
C ILE A 22 10.15 -0.44 -4.53
N PRO A 23 10.97 -0.65 -3.48
CA PRO A 23 11.94 -1.74 -3.48
C PRO A 23 11.28 -3.10 -3.69
N ASP A 24 11.94 -3.99 -4.43
CA ASP A 24 11.40 -5.31 -4.81
C ASP A 24 10.91 -6.14 -3.60
N PHE A 25 11.58 -6.01 -2.45
CA PHE A 25 11.17 -6.67 -1.21
C PHE A 25 9.75 -6.28 -0.75
N TYR A 26 9.32 -5.04 -0.99
CA TYR A 26 7.98 -4.57 -0.66
C TYR A 26 6.94 -4.90 -1.75
N GLN A 27 7.39 -5.44 -2.88
CA GLN A 27 6.50 -5.89 -3.96
C GLN A 27 6.01 -7.32 -3.75
N GLN A 28 6.49 -8.01 -2.71
CA GLN A 28 6.18 -9.40 -2.41
C GLN A 28 5.50 -9.56 -1.04
N THR A 29 4.75 -10.65 -0.87
CA THR A 29 4.23 -11.09 0.43
C THR A 29 5.37 -11.68 1.28
N LEU A 30 5.10 -11.93 2.57
CA LEU A 30 6.03 -12.64 3.47
C LEU A 30 6.44 -14.03 2.95
N ASN A 31 5.65 -14.62 2.06
CA ASN A 31 5.90 -15.91 1.44
C ASN A 31 6.54 -15.76 0.04
N CYS A 32 7.14 -14.61 -0.28
CA CYS A 32 7.78 -14.31 -1.56
C CYS A 32 6.85 -14.41 -2.79
N THR A 33 5.54 -14.25 -2.59
CA THR A 33 4.57 -14.19 -3.70
C THR A 33 4.45 -12.74 -4.18
N GLN A 34 4.47 -12.49 -5.49
CA GLN A 34 4.23 -11.13 -6.01
C GLN A 34 2.88 -10.61 -5.50
N PHE A 35 2.91 -9.41 -4.93
CA PHE A 35 1.76 -8.74 -4.36
C PHE A 35 1.45 -7.42 -5.06
N ILE A 36 2.45 -6.71 -5.58
CA ILE A 36 2.23 -5.52 -6.41
C ILE A 36 2.23 -5.97 -7.87
N CYS A 37 1.06 -6.00 -8.50
CA CYS A 37 0.94 -6.44 -9.90
C CYS A 37 0.90 -5.28 -10.91
N THR A 38 0.70 -4.03 -10.44
CA THR A 38 0.79 -2.85 -11.31
C THR A 38 1.26 -1.63 -10.52
N ASP A 39 2.24 -0.92 -11.08
CA ASP A 39 2.69 0.41 -10.64
C ASP A 39 2.86 1.28 -11.88
N LYS A 40 1.95 2.24 -12.10
CA LYS A 40 1.90 3.07 -13.31
C LYS A 40 1.48 4.49 -13.00
N ILE A 41 1.98 5.44 -13.78
CA ILE A 41 1.50 6.83 -13.75
C ILE A 41 0.35 6.99 -14.75
N ILE A 42 -0.84 7.35 -14.25
CA ILE A 42 -2.05 7.63 -15.04
C ILE A 42 -2.50 9.06 -14.74
N LYS A 43 -2.58 9.93 -15.76
CA LYS A 43 -3.03 11.33 -15.62
C LYS A 43 -2.28 12.10 -14.51
N LYS A 44 -0.94 11.94 -14.43
CA LYS A 44 -0.07 12.53 -13.40
C LYS A 44 -0.32 12.03 -11.96
N LYS A 45 -1.07 10.95 -11.79
CA LYS A 45 -1.26 10.27 -10.51
C LYS A 45 -0.63 8.89 -10.59
N ARG A 46 0.10 8.47 -9.56
CA ARG A 46 0.59 7.11 -9.44
C ARG A 46 -0.55 6.18 -9.03
N MET A 47 -0.74 5.11 -9.77
CA MET A 47 -1.68 4.04 -9.48
C MET A 47 -0.88 2.79 -9.13
N ILE A 48 -1.12 2.26 -7.94
CA ILE A 48 -0.52 1.01 -7.45
C ILE A 48 -1.66 0.01 -7.23
N LEU A 49 -1.57 -1.16 -7.85
CA LEU A 49 -2.50 -2.27 -7.67
C LEU A 49 -1.84 -3.38 -6.86
N PHE A 50 -2.50 -3.76 -5.77
CA PHE A 50 -2.06 -4.81 -4.86
C PHE A 50 -2.96 -6.02 -5.00
N ALA A 51 -2.45 -7.10 -5.58
CA ALA A 51 -3.13 -8.38 -5.67
C ALA A 51 -2.12 -9.51 -5.91
N THR A 52 -2.40 -10.68 -5.35
CA THR A 52 -1.78 -11.95 -5.73
C THR A 52 -2.55 -12.58 -6.90
N ASP A 53 -1.93 -13.47 -7.65
CA ASP A 53 -2.57 -14.20 -8.76
C ASP A 53 -3.87 -14.90 -8.31
N LYS A 54 -3.84 -15.54 -7.13
CA LYS A 54 -5.01 -16.17 -6.54
C LYS A 54 -6.17 -15.18 -6.32
N GLN A 55 -5.88 -13.96 -5.90
CA GLN A 55 -6.91 -12.93 -5.71
C GLN A 55 -7.47 -12.44 -7.06
N LEU A 56 -6.63 -12.35 -8.08
CA LEU A 56 -7.05 -11.99 -9.44
C LEU A 56 -7.92 -13.07 -10.08
N GLU A 57 -7.59 -14.35 -9.88
CA GLU A 57 -8.42 -15.48 -10.32
C GLU A 57 -9.79 -15.46 -9.65
N VAL A 58 -9.83 -15.25 -8.32
CA VAL A 58 -11.09 -15.11 -7.58
C VAL A 58 -11.90 -13.94 -8.15
N LEU A 59 -11.27 -12.77 -8.34
CA LEU A 59 -11.93 -11.61 -8.93
C LEU A 59 -12.47 -11.89 -10.34
N PHE A 60 -11.72 -12.59 -11.18
CA PHE A 60 -12.11 -12.95 -12.54
C PHE A 60 -13.30 -13.92 -12.56
N SER A 61 -13.33 -14.88 -11.63
CA SER A 61 -14.44 -15.85 -11.50
C SER A 61 -15.66 -15.31 -10.75
N SER A 62 -15.56 -14.13 -10.15
CA SER A 62 -16.61 -13.56 -9.31
C SER A 62 -17.74 -12.97 -10.16
N GLU A 63 -18.98 -13.35 -9.85
CA GLU A 63 -20.18 -12.73 -10.45
C GLU A 63 -20.40 -11.29 -9.95
N TRP A 64 -19.92 -10.99 -8.74
CA TRP A 64 -20.14 -9.71 -8.06
C TRP A 64 -18.81 -9.10 -7.62
N ILE A 65 -18.64 -7.81 -7.88
CA ILE A 65 -17.48 -7.04 -7.43
C ILE A 65 -17.95 -5.96 -6.46
N PHE A 66 -17.41 -5.97 -5.24
CA PHE A 66 -17.64 -4.93 -4.26
C PHE A 66 -16.49 -3.91 -4.34
N LEU A 67 -16.85 -2.67 -4.64
CA LEU A 67 -15.91 -1.54 -4.69
C LEU A 67 -16.20 -0.64 -3.49
N ASP A 68 -15.34 -0.69 -2.48
CA ASP A 68 -15.32 0.30 -1.39
C ASP A 68 -14.25 1.34 -1.70
N GLY A 69 -14.67 2.60 -1.82
CA GLY A 69 -13.80 3.75 -2.09
C GLY A 69 -13.08 4.22 -0.82
N THR A 70 -12.14 3.44 -0.33
CA THR A 70 -11.24 3.80 0.78
C THR A 70 -9.89 4.29 0.19
N PHE A 71 -9.33 5.49 0.41
CA PHE A 71 -9.59 6.66 1.26
C PHE A 71 -9.12 7.91 0.48
N ASP A 72 -9.85 9.03 0.53
CA ASP A 72 -9.36 10.32 0.00
C ASP A 72 -8.47 11.08 1.01
N LYS A 73 -8.53 10.73 2.31
CA LYS A 73 -7.69 11.31 3.39
C LYS A 73 -7.50 10.34 4.57
N CYS A 74 -6.25 10.19 5.01
CA CYS A 74 -5.91 9.71 6.36
C CYS A 74 -6.28 10.82 7.37
N PRO A 75 -6.79 10.52 8.59
CA PRO A 75 -7.10 11.56 9.56
C PRO A 75 -5.84 12.36 9.91
N LYS A 76 -5.98 13.69 10.04
CA LYS A 76 -4.93 14.56 10.58
C LYS A 76 -4.67 14.26 12.05
#